data_AF-A0A2K0WAN1-F1
#
_entry.id   AF-A0A2K0WAN1-F1
#
_cell.length_a   1.000
_cell.length_b   1.000
_cell.length_c   1.000
_cell.angle_alpha   90.00
_cell.angle_beta   90.00
_cell.angle_gamma   90.00
#
_symmetry.space_group_name_H-M   'P 1'
#
loop_
_entity.id
_entity.type
_entity.pdbx_description
1 polymer ?
#
loop_
_entity_poly.entity_id
_entity_poly.type
_entity_poly.pdbx_seq_one_letter_code
_entity_poly.pdbx_strand_id
1 'polypeptide(L)'
;MQISIEKELQYMFFEETALYLRSADEYSIGWYATSNLPVARYRQPAQVDIDRDEIFKFLNKEITVYIDVHTVGDMDLGYIGRYLYRAWLHLHKGRPPFQRGGFFAKPLRISKQSTESLDGLLSFHADLTRTLCVHLDDLVHFEQGRDHSTITPQRVDPSVQSLKDHGYLMRPLFRAIYMVVDNQSLAGYTKSPRVSERENGDWMALRSQFRANQVSGHTVLLVRTGDDSHLSSPVTFLPLFDAGLALNVNREDYQDEEEPEVVRVKIEDAISFIWDLTTKEMNFNKDNLDLAENLRQEQDMYCQAWVSKVIEHAQEVGIDINGYSWQAIRRALARANNEAFDVDQVDPYWETMIWWKCIG
;
A
#
# COMPACT_ATOMS: atom_id res chain seq x y z
N MET A 1 -24.85 25.79 0.64
CA MET A 1 -23.82 25.97 1.68
C MET A 1 -23.68 24.72 2.54
N GLN A 2 -24.74 24.22 3.19
CA GLN A 2 -24.67 22.98 3.98
C GLN A 2 -24.17 21.75 3.20
N ILE A 3 -24.72 21.50 2.00
CA ILE A 3 -24.25 20.42 1.10
C ILE A 3 -22.75 20.59 0.75
N SER A 4 -22.29 21.82 0.59
CA SER A 4 -20.88 22.11 0.30
C SER A 4 -19.99 21.81 1.50
N ILE A 5 -20.43 22.13 2.72
CA ILE A 5 -19.71 21.85 3.97
C ILE A 5 -19.62 20.33 4.20
N GLU A 6 -20.72 19.60 4.03
CA GLU A 6 -20.74 18.13 4.13
C GLU A 6 -19.75 17.50 3.15
N LYS A 7 -19.69 18.02 1.92
CA LYS A 7 -18.73 17.55 0.92
C LYS A 7 -17.27 17.82 1.32
N GLU A 8 -16.96 18.99 1.89
CA GLU A 8 -15.61 19.25 2.42
C GLU A 8 -15.26 18.32 3.58
N LEU A 9 -16.20 18.08 4.50
CA LEU A 9 -16.01 17.13 5.60
C LEU A 9 -15.72 15.71 5.08
N GLN A 10 -16.40 15.27 4.01
CA GLN A 10 -16.08 13.99 3.37
C GLN A 10 -14.66 13.96 2.80
N TYR A 11 -14.17 15.03 2.17
CA TYR A 11 -12.78 15.08 1.71
C TYR A 11 -11.80 14.99 2.88
N MET A 12 -12.06 15.76 3.94
CA MET A 12 -11.25 15.76 5.15
C MET A 12 -11.20 14.37 5.81
N PHE A 13 -12.30 13.62 5.82
CA PHE A 13 -12.32 12.25 6.35
C PHE A 13 -11.27 11.34 5.66
N PHE A 14 -11.18 11.38 4.33
CA PHE A 14 -10.21 10.58 3.58
C PHE A 14 -8.78 11.10 3.73
N GLU A 15 -8.60 12.42 3.74
CA GLU A 15 -7.29 13.07 3.96
C GLU A 15 -6.72 12.71 5.34
N GLU A 16 -7.51 12.85 6.40
CA GLU A 16 -7.16 12.50 7.78
C GLU A 16 -6.85 11.01 7.91
N THR A 17 -7.63 10.14 7.25
CA THR A 17 -7.35 8.70 7.25
C THR A 17 -6.03 8.38 6.56
N ALA A 18 -5.79 8.96 5.38
CA ALA A 18 -4.54 8.77 4.65
C ALA A 18 -3.33 9.28 5.46
N LEU A 19 -3.49 10.39 6.19
CA LEU A 19 -2.48 10.97 7.08
C LEU A 19 -2.21 10.11 8.31
N TYR A 20 -3.26 9.54 8.92
CA TYR A 20 -3.11 8.63 10.04
C TYR A 20 -2.34 7.37 9.63
N LEU A 21 -2.79 6.70 8.58
CA LEU A 21 -2.19 5.46 8.10
C LEU A 21 -0.73 5.65 7.69
N ARG A 22 -0.38 6.84 7.17
CA ARG A 22 1.02 7.26 6.95
C ARG A 22 1.95 7.09 8.16
N SER A 23 1.40 7.13 9.37
CA SER A 23 2.12 7.00 10.63
C SER A 23 1.81 5.72 11.39
N ALA A 24 0.83 4.94 10.92
CA ALA A 24 0.49 3.66 11.52
C ALA A 24 1.60 2.64 11.24
N ASP A 25 1.89 1.80 12.23
CA ASP A 25 3.02 0.88 12.20
C ASP A 25 2.95 -0.07 10.99
N GLU A 26 1.76 -0.53 10.63
CA GLU A 26 1.51 -1.46 9.53
C GLU A 26 1.91 -0.90 8.15
N TYR A 27 1.80 0.41 7.97
CA TYR A 27 2.01 1.10 6.70
C TYR A 27 3.33 1.87 6.65
N SER A 28 3.89 2.24 7.82
CA SER A 28 5.07 3.10 7.93
C SER A 28 6.25 2.41 8.60
N ILE A 29 6.10 1.89 9.82
CA ILE A 29 7.18 1.22 10.57
C ILE A 29 7.58 -0.09 9.92
N GLY A 30 6.61 -0.81 9.34
CA GLY A 30 6.83 -2.03 8.57
C GLY A 30 7.71 -1.88 7.33
N TRP A 31 8.09 -0.65 6.95
CA TRP A 31 8.99 -0.38 5.84
C TRP A 31 10.28 0.35 6.26
N TYR A 32 10.39 0.74 7.53
CA TYR A 32 11.36 1.74 7.99
C TYR A 32 12.71 1.17 8.42
N ALA A 33 12.79 -0.12 8.77
CA ALA A 33 14.04 -0.77 9.14
C ALA A 33 14.05 -2.24 8.74
N THR A 34 15.16 -2.69 8.15
CA THR A 34 15.38 -4.09 7.77
C THR A 34 15.23 -5.07 8.94
N SER A 35 15.49 -4.64 10.17
CA SER A 35 15.32 -5.43 11.39
C SER A 35 13.87 -5.63 11.80
N ASN A 36 12.98 -4.73 11.40
CA ASN A 36 11.55 -4.75 11.76
C ASN A 36 10.71 -5.50 10.72
N LEU A 37 11.30 -5.79 9.56
CA LEU A 37 10.65 -6.58 8.53
C LEU A 37 10.51 -8.04 8.95
N PRO A 38 9.33 -8.66 8.74
CA PRO A 38 9.20 -10.10 8.85
C PRO A 38 10.18 -10.74 7.87
N VAL A 39 10.81 -11.82 8.31
CA VAL A 39 11.86 -12.48 7.53
C VAL A 39 11.27 -13.71 6.87
N ALA A 40 11.49 -13.87 5.57
CA ALA A 40 11.20 -15.09 4.86
C ALA A 40 12.11 -16.21 5.37
N ARG A 41 11.61 -17.02 6.32
CA ARG A 41 12.36 -18.08 7.00
C ARG A 41 11.55 -19.37 7.04
N TYR A 42 12.27 -20.47 6.93
CA TYR A 42 11.74 -21.80 7.23
C TYR A 42 12.15 -22.23 8.65
N ARG A 43 11.21 -22.87 9.36
CA ARG A 43 11.53 -23.77 10.48
C ARG A 43 11.83 -25.16 9.93
N GLN A 44 12.48 -25.98 10.75
CA GLN A 44 12.64 -27.41 10.46
C GLN A 44 11.45 -28.20 11.04
N PRO A 45 10.86 -29.13 10.27
CA PRO A 45 10.99 -29.32 8.80
C PRO A 45 10.40 -28.12 8.03
N ALA A 46 10.82 -27.91 6.77
CA ALA A 46 10.57 -26.71 5.94
C ALA A 46 9.12 -26.16 6.00
N GLN A 47 8.83 -25.41 7.04
CA GLN A 47 7.55 -24.76 7.32
C GLN A 47 7.80 -23.27 7.42
N VAL A 48 6.92 -22.47 6.84
CA VAL A 48 7.04 -21.02 6.90
C VAL A 48 6.86 -20.54 8.34
N ASP A 49 7.84 -19.77 8.83
CA ASP A 49 7.85 -19.24 10.20
C ASP A 49 7.10 -17.90 10.26
N ILE A 50 5.78 -17.96 10.47
CA ILE A 50 4.95 -16.77 10.69
C ILE A 50 4.23 -16.90 12.02
N ASP A 51 4.33 -15.85 12.84
CA ASP A 51 3.55 -15.74 14.07
C ASP A 51 2.06 -15.69 13.72
N ARG A 52 1.24 -16.42 14.48
CA ARG A 52 -0.20 -16.51 14.23
C ARG A 52 -0.86 -15.14 14.31
N ASP A 53 -0.37 -14.29 15.22
CA ASP A 53 -0.85 -12.92 15.42
C ASP A 53 -0.43 -11.97 14.27
N GLU A 54 0.43 -12.41 13.35
CA GLU A 54 0.88 -11.62 12.20
C GLU A 54 0.20 -12.03 10.89
N ILE A 55 -0.56 -13.13 10.86
CA ILE A 55 -1.16 -13.72 9.66
C ILE A 55 -2.06 -12.72 8.93
N PHE A 56 -2.94 -12.04 9.67
CA PHE A 56 -3.89 -11.10 9.08
C PHE A 56 -3.21 -9.96 8.31
N LYS A 57 -1.95 -9.62 8.66
CA LYS A 57 -1.20 -8.56 7.99
C LYS A 57 -0.79 -8.92 6.57
N PHE A 58 -0.75 -10.21 6.22
CA PHE A 58 -0.48 -10.70 4.86
C PHE A 58 -1.74 -10.73 4.00
N LEU A 59 -2.92 -10.74 4.62
CA LEU A 59 -4.20 -10.79 3.94
C LEU A 59 -4.59 -9.41 3.41
N ASN A 60 -5.50 -9.39 2.43
CA ASN A 60 -5.95 -8.19 1.72
C ASN A 60 -4.82 -7.38 1.04
N LYS A 61 -3.72 -8.06 0.70
CA LYS A 61 -2.60 -7.50 -0.09
C LYS A 61 -2.63 -8.09 -1.49
N GLU A 62 -2.28 -7.29 -2.50
CA GLU A 62 -2.25 -7.78 -3.89
C GLU A 62 -0.96 -8.53 -4.19
N ILE A 63 0.17 -8.15 -3.58
CA ILE A 63 1.46 -8.82 -3.78
C ILE A 63 2.32 -8.88 -2.52
N THR A 64 3.28 -9.82 -2.53
CA THR A 64 4.45 -9.77 -1.64
C THR A 64 5.58 -8.99 -2.31
N VAL A 65 6.29 -8.17 -1.53
CA VAL A 65 7.50 -7.45 -1.94
C VAL A 65 8.67 -8.00 -1.14
N TYR A 66 9.48 -8.84 -1.77
CA TYR A 66 10.70 -9.39 -1.19
C TYR A 66 11.83 -8.37 -1.32
N ILE A 67 12.52 -8.15 -0.21
CA ILE A 67 13.55 -7.15 -0.08
C ILE A 67 14.87 -7.85 0.19
N ASP A 68 15.84 -7.66 -0.72
CA ASP A 68 17.21 -8.04 -0.46
C ASP A 68 17.92 -6.95 0.37
N VAL A 69 17.99 -7.20 1.68
CA VAL A 69 18.59 -6.26 2.63
C VAL A 69 20.11 -6.21 2.60
N HIS A 70 20.75 -7.10 1.84
CA HIS A 70 22.20 -7.05 1.64
C HIS A 70 22.59 -6.03 0.58
N THR A 71 21.66 -5.74 -0.31
CA THR A 71 21.85 -4.79 -1.41
C THR A 71 21.13 -3.48 -1.14
N VAL A 72 19.94 -3.50 -0.53
CA VAL A 72 19.13 -2.31 -0.26
C VAL A 72 19.36 -1.76 1.16
N GLY A 73 19.71 -0.48 1.27
CA GLY A 73 19.91 0.19 2.56
C GLY A 73 18.60 0.55 3.27
N ASP A 74 18.62 0.61 4.61
CA ASP A 74 17.44 0.93 5.45
C ASP A 74 16.72 2.21 5.02
N MET A 75 17.49 3.26 4.69
CA MET A 75 16.93 4.54 4.25
C MET A 75 16.15 4.42 2.94
N ASP A 76 16.62 3.60 2.00
CA ASP A 76 15.98 3.41 0.70
C ASP A 76 14.69 2.62 0.84
N LEU A 77 14.63 1.65 1.76
CA LEU A 77 13.41 0.88 2.07
C LEU A 77 12.29 1.75 2.61
N GLY A 78 12.62 2.64 3.53
CA GLY A 78 11.67 3.62 4.04
C GLY A 78 11.09 4.46 2.91
N TYR A 79 11.89 4.85 1.90
CA TYR A 79 11.40 5.60 0.75
C TYR A 79 10.60 4.75 -0.25
N ILE A 80 10.96 3.48 -0.46
CA ILE A 80 10.22 2.56 -1.34
C ILE A 80 8.82 2.28 -0.79
N GLY A 81 8.68 2.00 0.50
CA GLY A 81 7.37 1.81 1.13
C GLY A 81 6.46 3.04 0.99
N ARG A 82 7.03 4.24 1.21
CA ARG A 82 6.32 5.52 1.02
C ARG A 82 5.88 5.73 -0.43
N TYR A 83 6.76 5.39 -1.37
CA TYR A 83 6.46 5.50 -2.79
C TYR A 83 5.31 4.58 -3.19
N LEU A 84 5.34 3.31 -2.74
CA LEU A 84 4.27 2.35 -2.98
C LEU A 84 2.93 2.80 -2.38
N TYR A 85 2.94 3.32 -1.15
CA TYR A 85 1.73 3.86 -0.53
C TYR A 85 1.18 5.10 -1.25
N ARG A 86 2.06 6.04 -1.63
CA ARG A 86 1.65 7.19 -2.43
C ARG A 86 1.03 6.75 -3.75
N ALA A 87 1.67 5.81 -4.45
CA ALA A 87 1.15 5.26 -5.70
C ALA A 87 -0.21 4.59 -5.49
N TRP A 88 -0.36 3.79 -4.43
CA TRP A 88 -1.64 3.16 -4.07
C TRP A 88 -2.75 4.19 -3.83
N LEU A 89 -2.48 5.27 -3.11
CA LEU A 89 -3.44 6.37 -2.95
C LEU A 89 -3.83 6.99 -4.29
N HIS A 90 -2.87 7.26 -5.19
CA HIS A 90 -3.16 7.82 -6.51
C HIS A 90 -4.03 6.89 -7.36
N LEU A 91 -3.74 5.59 -7.38
CA LEU A 91 -4.51 4.59 -8.11
C LEU A 91 -5.99 4.57 -7.67
N HIS A 92 -6.23 4.82 -6.38
CA HIS A 92 -7.57 4.94 -5.81
C HIS A 92 -8.10 6.38 -5.69
N LYS A 93 -7.45 7.38 -6.31
CA LYS A 93 -7.84 8.80 -6.23
C LYS A 93 -8.04 9.30 -4.79
N GLY A 94 -7.15 8.88 -3.89
CA GLY A 94 -7.17 9.23 -2.47
C GLY A 94 -8.21 8.48 -1.62
N ARG A 95 -8.94 7.51 -2.20
CA ARG A 95 -10.00 6.75 -1.50
C ARG A 95 -9.81 5.23 -1.62
N PRO A 96 -8.64 4.68 -1.24
CA PRO A 96 -8.48 3.24 -1.25
C PRO A 96 -9.27 2.58 -0.12
N PRO A 97 -9.55 1.27 -0.21
CA PRO A 97 -10.16 0.52 0.88
C PRO A 97 -9.17 0.40 2.04
N PHE A 98 -9.37 1.21 3.08
CA PHE A 98 -8.53 1.22 4.28
C PHE A 98 -8.93 0.15 5.32
N GLN A 99 -10.11 -0.46 5.14
CA GLN A 99 -10.65 -1.44 6.08
C GLN A 99 -9.86 -2.75 6.03
N ARG A 100 -9.77 -3.43 7.18
CA ARG A 100 -9.15 -4.77 7.32
C ARG A 100 -7.71 -4.83 6.78
N GLY A 101 -6.92 -3.80 7.13
CA GLY A 101 -5.51 -3.69 6.75
C GLY A 101 -5.28 -3.59 5.25
N GLY A 102 -6.25 -3.09 4.47
CA GLY A 102 -6.12 -2.95 3.02
C GLY A 102 -4.87 -2.13 2.67
N PHE A 103 -4.00 -2.73 1.85
CA PHE A 103 -2.81 -2.09 1.27
C PHE A 103 -2.35 -2.91 0.07
N PHE A 104 -1.68 -2.29 -0.89
CA PHE A 104 -1.28 -2.97 -2.12
C PHE A 104 -0.23 -4.08 -1.91
N ALA A 105 0.69 -3.92 -0.96
CA ALA A 105 1.86 -4.80 -0.84
C ALA A 105 2.17 -5.22 0.59
N LYS A 106 2.71 -6.43 0.77
CA LYS A 106 3.35 -6.87 2.02
C LYS A 106 4.87 -6.95 1.86
N PRO A 107 5.68 -6.17 2.61
CA PRO A 107 7.12 -6.33 2.54
C PRO A 107 7.60 -7.53 3.36
N LEU A 108 8.56 -8.28 2.81
CA LEU A 108 9.28 -9.37 3.48
C LEU A 108 10.77 -9.24 3.22
N ARG A 109 11.58 -9.44 4.26
CA ARG A 109 13.03 -9.53 4.11
C ARG A 109 13.44 -10.92 3.64
N ILE A 110 14.31 -10.98 2.63
CA ILE A 110 14.97 -12.21 2.18
C ILE A 110 15.96 -12.71 3.25
N SER A 111 15.98 -14.01 3.54
CA SER A 111 16.99 -14.63 4.41
C SER A 111 18.12 -15.29 3.62
N LYS A 112 19.32 -15.33 4.21
CA LYS A 112 20.59 -15.79 3.59
C LYS A 112 20.69 -17.28 3.23
N GLN A 113 19.69 -18.11 3.55
CA GLN A 113 19.86 -19.57 3.44
C GLN A 113 19.25 -20.11 2.15
N SER A 114 17.92 -20.13 2.08
CA SER A 114 17.16 -20.83 1.04
C SER A 114 16.33 -19.90 0.17
N THR A 115 16.40 -18.60 0.40
CA THR A 115 15.58 -17.58 -0.29
C THR A 115 16.44 -16.56 -1.05
N GLU A 116 17.75 -16.81 -1.20
CA GLU A 116 18.61 -15.92 -1.99
C GLU A 116 18.40 -16.12 -3.51
N SER A 117 18.13 -17.36 -3.94
CA SER A 117 17.81 -17.66 -5.34
C SER A 117 16.33 -17.47 -5.66
N LEU A 118 16.03 -17.21 -6.94
CA LEU A 118 14.65 -17.10 -7.44
C LEU A 118 13.85 -18.38 -7.22
N ASP A 119 14.42 -19.56 -7.49
CA ASP A 119 13.77 -20.86 -7.22
C ASP A 119 13.44 -21.06 -5.74
N GLY A 120 14.35 -20.60 -4.87
CA GLY A 120 14.20 -20.66 -3.42
C GLY A 120 13.08 -19.75 -2.92
N LEU A 121 13.00 -18.52 -3.47
CA LEU A 121 11.90 -17.59 -3.21
C LEU A 121 10.57 -18.10 -3.75
N LEU A 122 10.56 -18.69 -4.93
CA LEU A 122 9.38 -19.27 -5.54
C LEU A 122 8.81 -20.37 -4.65
N SER A 123 9.67 -21.28 -4.21
CA SER A 123 9.31 -22.36 -3.27
C SER A 123 8.77 -21.80 -1.95
N PHE A 124 9.45 -20.80 -1.38
CA PHE A 124 9.00 -20.15 -0.13
C PHE A 124 7.66 -19.45 -0.29
N HIS A 125 7.45 -18.76 -1.40
CA HIS A 125 6.22 -18.05 -1.66
C HIS A 125 5.04 -19.02 -1.84
N ALA A 126 5.26 -20.16 -2.49
CA ALA A 126 4.26 -21.23 -2.58
C ALA A 126 3.90 -21.81 -1.19
N ASP A 127 4.90 -22.02 -0.33
CA ASP A 127 4.67 -22.52 1.03
C ASP A 127 4.01 -21.46 1.92
N LEU A 128 4.36 -20.18 1.73
CA LEU A 128 3.77 -19.03 2.42
C LEU A 128 2.28 -18.94 2.09
N THR A 129 1.94 -18.94 0.80
CA THR A 129 0.54 -18.83 0.38
C THR A 129 -0.27 -20.03 0.84
N ARG A 130 0.29 -21.25 0.80
CA ARG A 130 -0.36 -22.44 1.36
C ARG A 130 -0.61 -22.31 2.86
N THR A 131 0.38 -21.84 3.61
CA THR A 131 0.26 -21.63 5.06
C THR A 131 -0.84 -20.62 5.37
N LEU A 132 -0.82 -19.46 4.71
CA LEU A 132 -1.82 -18.42 4.89
C LEU A 132 -3.24 -18.90 4.53
N CYS A 133 -3.38 -19.70 3.47
CA CYS A 133 -4.68 -20.29 3.08
C CYS A 133 -5.25 -21.21 4.18
N VAL A 134 -4.42 -22.01 4.86
CA VAL A 134 -4.86 -22.87 5.98
C VAL A 134 -5.43 -22.04 7.12
N HIS A 135 -4.85 -20.86 7.38
CA HIS A 135 -5.24 -20.01 8.49
C HIS A 135 -6.43 -19.08 8.19
N LEU A 136 -6.95 -19.04 6.96
CA LEU A 136 -8.14 -18.24 6.64
C LEU A 136 -9.38 -18.68 7.45
N ASP A 137 -9.46 -19.96 7.79
CA ASP A 137 -10.55 -20.54 8.57
C ASP A 137 -10.29 -20.49 10.09
N ASP A 138 -9.15 -19.93 10.53
CA ASP A 138 -8.85 -19.78 11.96
C ASP A 138 -9.83 -18.83 12.63
N LEU A 139 -10.45 -19.29 13.71
CA LEU A 139 -11.30 -18.47 14.57
C LEU A 139 -10.44 -17.50 15.38
N VAL A 140 -10.66 -16.20 15.17
CA VAL A 140 -9.94 -15.12 15.85
C VAL A 140 -10.93 -14.28 16.63
N HIS A 141 -10.53 -13.85 17.83
CA HIS A 141 -11.27 -12.85 18.57
C HIS A 141 -10.89 -11.46 18.06
N PHE A 142 -11.85 -10.75 17.48
CA PHE A 142 -11.62 -9.39 17.00
C PHE A 142 -12.07 -8.41 18.07
N GLU A 143 -11.09 -7.84 18.77
CA GLU A 143 -11.34 -6.75 19.69
C GLU A 143 -11.65 -5.47 18.91
N GLN A 144 -12.65 -4.71 19.38
CA GLN A 144 -12.88 -3.35 18.88
C GLN A 144 -11.74 -2.45 19.34
N GLY A 145 -10.69 -2.33 18.52
CA GLY A 145 -9.63 -1.37 18.74
C GLY A 145 -10.19 0.06 18.73
N ARG A 146 -9.76 0.91 19.66
CA ARG A 146 -9.99 2.35 19.54
C ARG A 146 -8.89 2.94 18.67
N ASP A 147 -9.00 2.75 17.38
CA ASP A 147 -8.15 3.49 16.45
C ASP A 147 -8.87 4.73 15.95
N HIS A 148 -8.04 5.70 15.58
CA HIS A 148 -8.28 7.04 15.02
C HIS A 148 -9.73 7.48 14.73
N SER A 149 -10.03 8.78 14.90
CA SER A 149 -11.36 9.36 14.68
C SER A 149 -12.03 8.99 13.34
N THR A 150 -11.25 8.67 12.31
CA THR A 150 -11.69 8.29 10.96
C THR A 150 -11.61 6.80 10.65
N ILE A 151 -11.03 5.98 11.52
CA ILE A 151 -11.01 4.50 11.39
C ILE A 151 -11.93 3.94 12.47
N THR A 152 -13.19 3.75 12.11
CA THR A 152 -14.18 3.23 13.06
C THR A 152 -13.96 1.73 13.26
N PRO A 153 -13.84 1.23 14.50
CA PRO A 153 -13.81 -0.20 14.75
C PRO A 153 -15.09 -0.85 14.22
N GLN A 154 -14.93 -1.95 13.51
CA GLN A 154 -16.05 -2.68 12.96
C GLN A 154 -16.94 -3.21 14.08
N ARG A 155 -18.25 -3.20 13.85
CA ARG A 155 -19.21 -3.79 14.77
C ARG A 155 -19.15 -5.30 14.58
N VAL A 156 -18.30 -5.97 15.37
CA VAL A 156 -18.13 -7.41 15.32
C VAL A 156 -19.23 -8.09 16.13
N ASP A 157 -20.16 -8.78 15.45
CA ASP A 157 -21.15 -9.66 16.08
C ASP A 157 -21.37 -10.90 15.19
N PRO A 158 -20.91 -12.10 15.59
CA PRO A 158 -20.22 -12.45 16.84
C PRO A 158 -18.75 -12.01 16.89
N SER A 159 -18.23 -11.69 18.09
CA SER A 159 -16.83 -11.24 18.28
C SER A 159 -15.75 -12.28 17.97
N VAL A 160 -16.13 -13.55 17.79
CA VAL A 160 -15.25 -14.63 17.35
C VAL A 160 -15.80 -15.16 16.04
N GLN A 161 -15.02 -15.01 14.97
CA GLN A 161 -15.34 -15.50 13.63
C GLN A 161 -14.04 -15.85 12.89
N SER A 162 -14.13 -16.56 11.77
CA SER A 162 -12.94 -16.86 10.98
C SER A 162 -12.36 -15.58 10.36
N LEU A 163 -11.07 -15.58 10.02
CA LEU A 163 -10.47 -14.46 9.27
C LEU A 163 -11.26 -14.19 7.98
N LYS A 164 -11.65 -15.27 7.28
CA LYS A 164 -12.45 -15.21 6.06
C LYS A 164 -13.82 -14.59 6.28
N ASP A 165 -14.56 -15.01 7.29
CA ASP A 165 -15.90 -14.49 7.60
C ASP A 165 -15.82 -13.02 8.04
N HIS A 166 -14.72 -12.63 8.68
CA HIS A 166 -14.43 -11.23 9.00
C HIS A 166 -14.04 -10.40 7.74
N GLY A 167 -13.87 -11.00 6.57
CA GLY A 167 -13.53 -10.29 5.33
C GLY A 167 -12.02 -10.10 5.09
N TYR A 168 -11.17 -10.91 5.73
CA TYR A 168 -9.78 -11.05 5.32
C TYR A 168 -9.65 -12.13 4.26
N LEU A 169 -8.97 -11.83 3.15
CA LEU A 169 -8.86 -12.73 2.01
C LEU A 169 -7.44 -12.81 1.49
N MET A 170 -7.13 -13.98 0.93
CA MET A 170 -5.98 -14.14 0.05
C MET A 170 -6.35 -13.62 -1.34
N ARG A 171 -5.74 -12.51 -1.79
CA ARG A 171 -5.99 -12.00 -3.14
C ARG A 171 -5.38 -12.95 -4.18
N PRO A 172 -6.02 -13.15 -5.34
CA PRO A 172 -5.49 -14.03 -6.38
C PRO A 172 -4.06 -13.66 -6.81
N LEU A 173 -3.78 -12.37 -7.00
CA LEU A 173 -2.46 -11.89 -7.40
C LEU A 173 -1.38 -12.17 -6.36
N PHE A 174 -1.75 -12.22 -5.07
CA PHE A 174 -0.79 -12.48 -4.01
C PHE A 174 -0.14 -13.85 -4.16
N ARG A 175 -0.82 -14.78 -4.84
CA ARG A 175 -0.33 -16.14 -5.13
C ARG A 175 0.39 -16.25 -6.46
N ALA A 176 0.00 -15.45 -7.44
CA ALA A 176 0.42 -15.60 -8.83
C ALA A 176 1.69 -14.80 -9.18
N ILE A 177 1.96 -13.70 -8.46
CA ILE A 177 3.07 -12.80 -8.74
C ILE A 177 3.62 -12.17 -7.47
N TYR A 178 4.94 -12.03 -7.40
CA TYR A 178 5.61 -11.23 -6.37
C TYR A 178 6.64 -10.28 -6.98
N MET A 179 6.99 -9.27 -6.19
CA MET A 179 8.02 -8.29 -6.54
C MET A 179 9.29 -8.56 -5.73
N VAL A 180 10.45 -8.41 -6.36
CA VAL A 180 11.76 -8.40 -5.67
C VAL A 180 12.42 -7.05 -5.85
N VAL A 181 12.85 -6.46 -4.73
CA VAL A 181 13.60 -5.22 -4.67
C VAL A 181 15.06 -5.54 -4.34
N ASP A 182 15.95 -5.17 -5.26
CA ASP A 182 17.41 -5.21 -5.12
C ASP A 182 18.01 -3.80 -5.28
N ASN A 183 19.33 -3.68 -5.33
CA ASN A 183 20.00 -2.38 -5.47
C ASN A 183 20.21 -1.91 -6.91
N GLN A 184 19.64 -2.58 -7.91
CA GLN A 184 19.82 -2.12 -9.28
C GLN A 184 18.88 -0.93 -9.56
N SER A 185 19.48 0.14 -10.04
CA SER A 185 18.79 1.35 -10.48
C SER A 185 19.28 1.73 -11.87
N LEU A 186 18.44 2.40 -12.66
CA LEU A 186 18.88 2.90 -13.96
C LEU A 186 20.06 3.88 -13.80
N ALA A 187 21.08 3.70 -14.65
CA ALA A 187 22.27 4.54 -14.62
C ALA A 187 21.93 5.97 -15.02
N GLY A 188 21.79 6.83 -14.01
CA GLY A 188 21.53 8.24 -14.17
C GLY A 188 20.80 8.78 -12.97
N TYR A 189 21.52 9.29 -11.98
CA TYR A 189 21.41 10.69 -11.55
C TYR A 189 22.36 10.99 -10.39
N THR A 190 22.97 12.18 -10.45
CA THR A 190 24.03 12.66 -9.57
C THR A 190 23.60 13.87 -8.74
N LYS A 191 24.11 13.87 -7.49
CA LYS A 191 24.17 14.89 -6.44
C LYS A 191 22.86 15.40 -5.83
N SER A 192 22.79 15.17 -4.51
CA SER A 192 21.88 15.83 -3.57
C SER A 192 21.81 17.35 -3.82
N PRO A 193 20.61 17.96 -3.71
CA PRO A 193 20.47 19.41 -3.85
C PRO A 193 21.44 20.16 -2.95
N ARG A 194 22.01 21.27 -3.46
CA ARG A 194 23.06 22.03 -2.75
C ARG A 194 22.51 22.70 -1.51
N VAL A 195 23.37 22.88 -0.50
CA VAL A 195 23.04 23.49 0.81
C VAL A 195 22.37 24.88 0.66
N SER A 196 22.66 25.62 -0.42
CA SER A 196 22.07 26.94 -0.70
C SER A 196 20.56 26.92 -0.99
N GLU A 197 19.94 25.76 -1.23
CA GLU A 197 18.49 25.63 -1.45
C GLU A 197 17.71 25.44 -0.14
N ARG A 198 18.39 25.27 1.01
CA ARG A 198 17.75 25.14 2.34
C ARG A 198 17.09 26.42 2.86
N GLU A 199 17.46 27.57 2.29
CA GLU A 199 16.93 28.88 2.67
C GLU A 199 15.66 29.25 1.89
N ASN A 200 15.18 28.36 0.99
CA ASN A 200 13.99 28.57 0.21
C ASN A 200 12.75 28.00 0.91
N GLY A 201 11.61 28.72 0.87
CA GLY A 201 10.34 28.26 1.46
C GLY A 201 9.86 26.91 0.90
N ASP A 202 10.25 26.60 -0.33
CA ASP A 202 9.89 25.36 -1.05
C ASP A 202 10.90 24.21 -0.89
N TRP A 203 11.88 24.34 0.01
CA TRP A 203 12.90 23.30 0.24
C TRP A 203 12.31 21.91 0.48
N MET A 204 11.19 21.83 1.20
CA MET A 204 10.51 20.57 1.50
C MET A 204 9.88 19.95 0.26
N ALA A 205 9.23 20.75 -0.61
CA ALA A 205 8.67 20.25 -1.87
C ALA A 205 9.78 19.74 -2.80
N LEU A 206 10.85 20.53 -2.97
CA LEU A 206 12.02 20.18 -3.77
C LEU A 206 12.68 18.88 -3.31
N ARG A 207 12.90 18.74 -2.00
CA ARG A 207 13.50 17.53 -1.44
C ARG A 207 12.55 16.32 -1.61
N SER A 208 11.24 16.52 -1.58
CA SER A 208 10.24 15.43 -1.73
C SER A 208 10.26 14.91 -3.15
N GLN A 209 10.24 15.83 -4.12
CA GLN A 209 10.39 15.53 -5.53
C GLN A 209 11.74 14.86 -5.81
N PHE A 210 12.83 15.36 -5.22
CA PHE A 210 14.15 14.73 -5.33
C PHE A 210 14.14 13.27 -4.87
N ARG A 211 13.53 12.98 -3.71
CA ARG A 211 13.40 11.60 -3.22
C ARG A 211 12.49 10.75 -4.10
N ALA A 212 11.40 11.31 -4.61
CA ALA A 212 10.50 10.60 -5.51
C ALA A 212 11.21 10.20 -6.80
N ASN A 213 12.02 11.10 -7.35
CA ASN A 213 12.85 10.84 -8.53
C ASN A 213 13.94 9.79 -8.26
N GLN A 214 14.49 9.74 -7.04
CA GLN A 214 15.43 8.69 -6.66
C GLN A 214 14.76 7.31 -6.64
N VAL A 215 13.59 7.21 -6.01
CA VAL A 215 12.86 5.93 -5.93
C VAL A 215 12.33 5.50 -7.29
N SER A 216 11.82 6.42 -8.12
CA SER A 216 11.32 6.08 -9.45
C SER A 216 12.40 5.54 -10.39
N GLY A 217 13.68 5.87 -10.14
CA GLY A 217 14.83 5.29 -10.83
C GLY A 217 15.20 3.86 -10.41
N HIS A 218 14.60 3.34 -9.33
CA HIS A 218 14.81 1.95 -8.91
C HIS A 218 14.15 0.98 -9.88
N THR A 219 14.86 -0.12 -10.13
CA THR A 219 14.30 -1.25 -10.86
C THR A 219 13.91 -2.34 -9.90
N VAL A 220 12.91 -3.13 -10.28
CA VAL A 220 12.41 -4.27 -9.51
C VAL A 220 12.25 -5.45 -10.45
N LEU A 221 12.27 -6.65 -9.88
CA LEU A 221 11.87 -7.86 -10.59
C LEU A 221 10.42 -8.16 -10.29
N LEU A 222 9.66 -8.42 -11.33
CA LEU A 222 8.38 -9.10 -11.22
C LEU A 222 8.60 -10.57 -11.56
N VAL A 223 8.12 -11.46 -10.69
CA VAL A 223 8.31 -12.91 -10.83
C VAL A 223 6.96 -13.60 -10.82
N ARG A 224 6.67 -14.35 -11.89
CA ARG A 224 5.49 -15.21 -11.98
C ARG A 224 5.73 -16.46 -11.13
N THR A 225 4.69 -16.93 -10.45
CA THR A 225 4.78 -18.14 -9.62
C THR A 225 4.29 -19.40 -10.32
N GLY A 226 3.51 -19.23 -11.39
CA GLY A 226 2.79 -20.29 -12.08
C GLY A 226 1.48 -20.70 -11.40
N ASP A 227 1.17 -20.17 -10.21
CA ASP A 227 -0.13 -20.39 -9.54
C ASP A 227 -1.19 -19.38 -10.03
N ASP A 228 -1.61 -19.58 -11.28
CA ASP A 228 -2.62 -18.74 -11.94
C ASP A 228 -4.05 -19.30 -11.76
N SER A 229 -4.22 -20.30 -10.88
CA SER A 229 -5.46 -21.09 -10.77
C SER A 229 -6.68 -20.28 -10.30
N HIS A 230 -6.47 -19.08 -9.76
CA HIS A 230 -7.51 -18.17 -9.25
C HIS A 230 -7.62 -16.87 -10.06
N LEU A 231 -6.92 -16.79 -11.19
CA LEU A 231 -6.95 -15.64 -12.09
C LEU A 231 -7.88 -15.86 -13.28
N SER A 232 -8.35 -14.77 -13.86
CA SER A 232 -9.11 -14.73 -15.11
C SER A 232 -8.33 -15.27 -16.30
N SER A 233 -7.01 -15.10 -16.27
CA SER A 233 -6.07 -15.62 -17.25
C SER A 233 -4.68 -15.72 -16.62
N PRO A 234 -3.81 -16.59 -17.14
CA PRO A 234 -2.40 -16.62 -16.73
C PRO A 234 -1.70 -15.26 -16.78
N VAL A 235 -0.77 -15.03 -15.85
CA VAL A 235 0.04 -13.81 -15.87
C VAL A 235 1.02 -13.88 -17.03
N THR A 236 1.06 -12.82 -17.84
CA THR A 236 2.01 -12.66 -18.95
C THR A 236 2.71 -11.33 -18.88
N PHE A 237 4.03 -11.33 -19.07
CA PHE A 237 4.84 -10.12 -19.14
C PHE A 237 4.96 -9.54 -20.55
N LEU A 238 4.38 -10.18 -21.58
CA LEU A 238 4.41 -9.69 -22.96
C LEU A 238 4.07 -8.20 -23.11
N PRO A 239 3.03 -7.64 -22.43
CA PRO A 239 2.75 -6.21 -22.53
C PRO A 239 3.91 -5.29 -22.12
N LEU A 240 4.77 -5.73 -21.18
CA LEU A 240 5.94 -4.97 -20.75
C LEU A 240 7.07 -5.04 -21.79
N PHE A 241 7.22 -6.18 -22.48
CA PHE A 241 8.17 -6.33 -23.58
C PHE A 241 7.73 -5.54 -24.81
N ASP A 242 6.46 -5.66 -25.22
CA ASP A 242 5.89 -4.95 -26.37
C ASP A 242 5.96 -3.43 -26.21
N ALA A 243 5.80 -2.93 -24.98
CA ALA A 243 5.93 -1.51 -24.65
C ALA A 243 7.40 -1.04 -24.53
N GLY A 244 8.39 -1.94 -24.61
CA GLY A 244 9.79 -1.61 -24.43
C GLY A 244 10.17 -1.20 -22.99
N LEU A 245 9.39 -1.63 -22.00
CA LEU A 245 9.60 -1.33 -20.57
C LEU A 245 10.49 -2.38 -19.88
N ALA A 246 10.59 -3.58 -20.46
CA ALA A 246 11.43 -4.65 -19.95
C ALA A 246 12.93 -4.30 -20.04
N LEU A 247 13.64 -4.50 -18.93
CA LEU A 247 15.08 -4.31 -18.76
C LEU A 247 15.76 -5.67 -18.59
N ASN A 248 17.09 -5.69 -18.74
CA ASN A 248 17.86 -6.91 -18.50
C ASN A 248 17.78 -7.32 -17.02
N VAL A 249 17.38 -8.57 -16.75
CA VAL A 249 17.26 -9.12 -15.39
C VAL A 249 18.58 -9.08 -14.62
N ASN A 250 19.72 -9.26 -15.30
CA ASN A 250 21.07 -9.19 -14.72
C ASN A 250 21.21 -10.01 -13.43
N ARG A 251 20.82 -11.28 -13.46
CA ARG A 251 20.99 -12.24 -12.35
C ARG A 251 21.62 -13.53 -12.85
N GLU A 252 22.52 -14.11 -12.05
CA GLU A 252 23.21 -15.35 -12.40
C GLU A 252 22.31 -16.59 -12.28
N ASP A 253 21.30 -16.52 -11.42
CA ASP A 253 20.32 -17.58 -11.17
C ASP A 253 19.07 -17.50 -12.07
N TYR A 254 19.14 -16.75 -13.17
CA TYR A 254 18.06 -16.65 -14.16
C TYR A 254 18.60 -16.80 -15.58
N GLN A 255 17.85 -17.50 -16.43
CA GLN A 255 18.11 -17.61 -17.86
C GLN A 255 16.83 -17.24 -18.61
N ASP A 256 16.97 -16.49 -19.71
CA ASP A 256 15.83 -16.13 -20.55
C ASP A 256 15.25 -17.37 -21.24
N GLU A 257 13.97 -17.63 -21.00
CA GLU A 257 13.18 -18.65 -21.70
C GLU A 257 12.29 -18.02 -22.79
N GLU A 258 11.63 -18.84 -23.62
CA GLU A 258 10.69 -18.35 -24.65
C GLU A 258 9.51 -17.59 -24.03
N GLU A 259 9.00 -18.09 -22.90
CA GLU A 259 8.03 -17.37 -22.06
C GLU A 259 8.74 -16.89 -20.79
N PRO A 260 9.01 -15.58 -20.64
CA PRO A 260 9.76 -15.08 -19.50
C PRO A 260 8.94 -15.18 -18.21
N GLU A 261 9.48 -15.90 -17.22
CA GLU A 261 8.90 -16.01 -15.87
C GLU A 261 9.32 -14.87 -14.94
N VAL A 262 10.34 -14.11 -15.34
CA VAL A 262 10.86 -12.95 -14.63
C VAL A 262 11.04 -11.80 -15.60
N VAL A 263 10.65 -10.61 -15.17
CA VAL A 263 10.92 -9.37 -15.91
C VAL A 263 11.46 -8.31 -14.98
N ARG A 264 12.52 -7.61 -15.39
CA ARG A 264 12.99 -6.40 -14.71
C ARG A 264 12.34 -5.19 -15.33
N VAL A 265 11.81 -4.30 -14.51
CA VAL A 265 11.20 -3.03 -14.95
C VAL A 265 11.48 -1.95 -13.91
N LYS A 266 11.15 -0.69 -14.19
CA LYS A 266 11.12 0.31 -13.12
C LYS A 266 9.98 0.04 -12.15
N ILE A 267 10.13 0.52 -10.91
CA ILE A 267 9.08 0.39 -9.89
C ILE A 267 7.74 1.00 -10.32
N GLU A 268 7.75 2.11 -11.08
CA GLU A 268 6.53 2.77 -11.59
C GLU A 268 5.76 1.90 -12.58
N ASP A 269 6.49 1.24 -13.49
CA ASP A 269 5.94 0.34 -14.50
C ASP A 269 5.39 -0.94 -13.83
N ALA A 270 6.11 -1.46 -12.83
CA ALA A 270 5.65 -2.61 -12.06
C ALA A 270 4.34 -2.35 -11.33
N ILE A 271 4.22 -1.20 -10.65
CA ILE A 271 2.99 -0.81 -9.94
C ILE A 271 1.83 -0.71 -10.92
N SER A 272 2.04 -0.04 -12.07
CA SER A 272 1.00 0.14 -13.09
C SER A 272 0.54 -1.21 -13.65
N PHE A 273 1.49 -2.10 -13.96
CA PHE A 273 1.20 -3.44 -14.46
C PHE A 273 0.37 -4.28 -13.48
N ILE A 274 0.76 -4.33 -12.20
CA ILE A 274 0.01 -5.07 -11.19
C ILE A 274 -1.37 -4.44 -10.95
N TRP A 275 -1.49 -3.12 -11.03
CA TRP A 275 -2.79 -2.45 -10.93
C TRP A 275 -3.73 -2.82 -12.08
N ASP A 276 -3.21 -2.92 -13.31
CA ASP A 276 -3.98 -3.36 -14.46
C ASP A 276 -4.46 -4.81 -14.29
N LEU A 277 -3.59 -5.69 -13.79
CA LEU A 277 -3.98 -7.06 -13.42
C LEU A 277 -5.05 -7.05 -12.32
N THR A 278 -4.89 -6.24 -11.28
CA THR A 278 -5.84 -6.15 -10.16
C THR A 278 -7.21 -5.72 -10.66
N THR A 279 -7.24 -4.69 -11.50
CA THR A 279 -8.47 -4.16 -12.11
C THR A 279 -9.13 -5.20 -13.02
N LYS A 280 -8.34 -5.95 -13.80
CA LYS A 280 -8.84 -7.05 -14.63
C LYS A 280 -9.52 -8.13 -13.78
N GLU A 281 -8.87 -8.57 -12.71
CA GLU A 281 -9.39 -9.61 -11.81
C GLU A 281 -10.63 -9.16 -11.03
N MET A 282 -10.67 -7.89 -10.61
CA MET A 282 -11.86 -7.29 -9.98
C MET A 282 -13.06 -7.28 -10.93
N ASN A 283 -12.84 -7.04 -12.23
CA ASN A 283 -13.92 -6.97 -13.21
C ASN A 283 -14.35 -8.35 -13.74
N PHE A 284 -13.51 -9.37 -13.61
CA PHE A 284 -13.79 -10.71 -14.12
C PHE A 284 -14.66 -11.54 -13.16
N ASN A 285 -14.35 -11.52 -11.87
CA ASN A 285 -15.06 -12.30 -10.87
C ASN A 285 -16.10 -11.45 -10.14
N LYS A 286 -17.38 -11.82 -10.29
CA LYS A 286 -18.49 -11.12 -9.63
C LYS A 286 -18.33 -11.06 -8.11
N ASP A 287 -17.80 -12.12 -7.48
CA ASP A 287 -17.60 -12.14 -6.03
C ASP A 287 -16.54 -11.12 -5.58
N ASN A 288 -15.49 -10.92 -6.40
CA ASN A 288 -14.49 -9.88 -6.16
C ASN A 288 -15.06 -8.48 -6.33
N LEU A 289 -15.92 -8.29 -7.34
CA LEU A 289 -16.60 -7.02 -7.60
C LEU A 289 -17.57 -6.67 -6.47
N ASP A 290 -18.41 -7.62 -6.06
CA ASP A 290 -19.38 -7.46 -4.97
C ASP A 290 -18.65 -7.18 -3.64
N LEU A 291 -17.53 -7.85 -3.36
CA LEU A 291 -16.69 -7.55 -2.21
C LEU A 291 -16.11 -6.13 -2.27
N ALA A 292 -15.51 -5.73 -3.40
CA ALA A 292 -14.92 -4.40 -3.54
C ALA A 292 -15.98 -3.31 -3.35
N GLU A 293 -17.20 -3.53 -3.85
CA GLU A 293 -18.34 -2.65 -3.63
C GLU A 293 -18.77 -2.62 -2.16
N ASN A 294 -18.87 -3.77 -1.50
CA ASN A 294 -19.21 -3.83 -0.08
C ASN A 294 -18.20 -3.06 0.80
N LEU A 295 -16.90 -3.20 0.53
CA LEU A 295 -15.85 -2.46 1.23
C LEU A 295 -15.96 -0.95 1.02
N ARG A 296 -16.30 -0.52 -0.20
CA ARG A 296 -16.54 0.88 -0.53
C ARG A 296 -17.78 1.42 0.18
N GLN A 297 -18.90 0.70 0.16
CA GLN A 297 -20.13 1.08 0.85
C GLN A 297 -19.93 1.19 2.36
N GLU A 298 -19.20 0.24 2.96
CA GLU A 298 -18.85 0.27 4.38
C GLU A 298 -18.01 1.51 4.72
N GLN A 299 -17.01 1.85 3.89
CA GLN A 299 -16.22 3.05 4.06
C GLN A 299 -17.05 4.33 3.92
N ASP A 300 -17.96 4.39 2.95
CA ASP A 300 -18.88 5.51 2.77
C ASP A 300 -19.83 5.65 3.97
N MET A 301 -20.33 4.54 4.52
CA MET A 301 -21.13 4.55 5.76
C MET A 301 -20.36 5.15 6.94
N TYR A 302 -19.09 4.76 7.13
CA TYR A 302 -18.25 5.33 8.18
C TYR A 302 -17.95 6.81 7.96
N CYS A 303 -17.72 7.21 6.72
CA CYS A 303 -17.56 8.61 6.35
C CYS A 303 -18.82 9.42 6.74
N GLN A 304 -20.02 8.95 6.38
CA GLN A 304 -21.26 9.64 6.74
C GLN A 304 -21.50 9.69 8.25
N ALA A 305 -21.19 8.62 8.98
CA ALA A 305 -21.30 8.60 10.43
C ALA A 305 -20.35 9.62 11.09
N TRP A 306 -19.12 9.73 10.58
CA TRP A 306 -18.16 10.73 11.03
C TRP A 306 -18.63 12.15 10.72
N VAL A 307 -19.08 12.42 9.49
CA VAL A 307 -19.62 13.73 9.08
C VAL A 307 -20.78 14.15 9.99
N SER A 308 -21.72 13.23 10.25
CA SER A 308 -22.88 13.48 11.10
C SER A 308 -22.43 13.85 12.52
N LYS A 309 -21.49 13.09 13.10
CA LYS A 309 -20.93 13.36 14.43
C LYS A 309 -20.23 14.73 14.51
N VAL A 310 -19.50 15.12 13.46
CA VAL A 310 -18.86 16.44 13.41
C VAL A 310 -19.90 17.56 13.38
N ILE A 311 -20.96 17.41 12.58
CA ILE A 311 -22.04 18.39 12.46
C ILE A 311 -22.82 18.51 13.76
N GLU A 312 -23.22 17.39 14.38
CA GLU A 312 -23.89 17.34 15.67
C GLU A 312 -23.06 18.07 16.74
N HIS A 313 -21.78 17.74 16.84
CA HIS A 313 -20.90 18.41 17.80
C HIS A 313 -20.76 19.91 17.51
N ALA A 314 -20.67 20.32 16.25
CA ALA A 314 -20.61 21.73 15.86
C ALA A 314 -21.90 22.50 16.20
N GLN A 315 -23.06 21.84 16.20
CA GLN A 315 -24.33 22.44 16.67
C GLN A 315 -24.33 22.66 18.19
N GLU A 316 -23.67 21.78 18.95
CA GLU A 316 -23.55 21.89 20.40
C GLU A 316 -22.56 22.99 20.83
N VAL A 317 -21.35 22.99 20.26
CA VAL A 317 -20.25 23.87 20.71
C VAL A 317 -20.09 25.12 19.88
N GLY A 318 -20.78 25.23 18.74
CA GLY A 318 -20.64 26.31 17.78
C GLY A 318 -19.71 25.94 16.62
N ILE A 319 -20.16 26.31 15.42
CA ILE A 319 -19.53 25.97 14.14
C ILE A 319 -18.09 26.53 14.01
N ASP A 320 -17.82 27.71 14.55
CA ASP A 320 -16.48 28.32 14.53
C ASP A 320 -15.56 27.82 15.66
N ILE A 321 -16.11 27.07 16.62
CA ILE A 321 -15.34 26.51 17.75
C ILE A 321 -14.87 25.09 17.42
N ASN A 322 -15.69 24.30 16.71
CA ASN A 322 -15.26 22.99 16.22
C ASN A 322 -14.30 23.14 15.03
N GLY A 323 -13.07 22.65 15.19
CA GLY A 323 -11.99 22.82 14.20
C GLY A 323 -12.31 22.23 12.82
N TYR A 324 -12.97 21.07 12.77
CA TYR A 324 -13.35 20.45 11.50
C TYR A 324 -14.44 21.23 10.76
N SER A 325 -15.50 21.67 11.45
CA SER A 325 -16.53 22.49 10.81
C SER A 325 -16.03 23.87 10.42
N TRP A 326 -15.16 24.48 11.24
CA TRP A 326 -14.52 25.75 10.95
C TRP A 326 -13.68 25.70 9.67
N GLN A 327 -12.92 24.62 9.47
CA GLN A 327 -12.10 24.42 8.27
C GLN A 327 -12.96 24.09 7.05
N ALA A 328 -13.94 23.19 7.19
CA ALA A 328 -14.84 22.79 6.11
C ALA A 328 -15.61 23.98 5.51
N ILE A 329 -16.06 24.93 6.33
CA ILE A 329 -16.74 26.15 5.84
C ILE A 329 -15.82 27.01 4.99
N ARG A 330 -14.60 27.23 5.46
CA ARG A 330 -13.64 28.08 4.74
C ARG A 330 -13.18 27.43 3.45
N ARG A 331 -12.94 26.12 3.47
CA ARG A 331 -12.70 25.30 2.28
C ARG A 331 -13.85 25.39 1.27
N ALA A 332 -15.10 25.29 1.73
CA ALA A 332 -16.28 25.38 0.88
C ALA A 332 -16.45 26.78 0.25
N LEU A 333 -16.18 27.83 1.04
CA LEU A 333 -16.24 29.22 0.57
C LEU A 333 -15.14 29.51 -0.45
N ALA A 334 -13.89 29.12 -0.19
CA ALA A 334 -12.79 29.28 -1.13
C ALA A 334 -13.07 28.56 -2.44
N ARG A 335 -13.54 27.30 -2.38
CA ARG A 335 -13.90 26.52 -3.58
C ARG A 335 -15.02 27.16 -4.39
N ALA A 336 -16.01 27.79 -3.73
CA ALA A 336 -17.05 28.54 -4.43
C ALA A 336 -16.52 29.74 -5.21
N ASN A 337 -15.35 30.27 -4.81
CA ASN A 337 -14.65 31.37 -5.48
C ASN A 337 -13.55 30.90 -6.45
N ASN A 338 -13.41 29.59 -6.69
CA ASN A 338 -12.28 28.98 -7.42
C ASN A 338 -10.91 29.26 -6.76
N GLU A 339 -10.89 29.39 -5.44
CA GLU A 339 -9.69 29.57 -4.63
C GLU A 339 -9.45 28.31 -3.77
N ALA A 340 -8.22 28.16 -3.30
CA ALA A 340 -7.88 27.20 -2.26
C ALA A 340 -7.75 27.94 -0.92
N PHE A 341 -8.37 27.38 0.13
CA PHE A 341 -8.28 27.91 1.48
C PHE A 341 -6.95 27.56 2.16
N ASP A 342 -6.47 26.33 1.95
CA ASP A 342 -5.20 25.84 2.45
C ASP A 342 -4.43 25.09 1.35
N VAL A 343 -3.12 24.91 1.58
CA VAL A 343 -2.22 24.23 0.63
C VAL A 343 -2.65 22.79 0.41
N ASP A 344 -3.26 22.14 1.40
CA ASP A 344 -3.63 20.72 1.33
C ASP A 344 -4.78 20.46 0.34
N GLN A 345 -5.57 21.48 0.00
CA GLN A 345 -6.57 21.40 -1.07
C GLN A 345 -5.95 21.38 -2.48
N VAL A 346 -4.69 21.84 -2.61
CA VAL A 346 -3.94 21.90 -3.88
C VAL A 346 -2.91 20.78 -3.93
N ASP A 347 -2.12 20.64 -2.87
CA ASP A 347 -1.04 19.68 -2.67
C ASP A 347 -1.29 18.89 -1.38
N PRO A 348 -2.10 17.82 -1.42
CA PRO A 348 -2.44 17.06 -0.22
C PRO A 348 -1.19 16.53 0.50
N TYR A 349 -1.15 16.62 1.84
CA TYR A 349 -0.01 16.16 2.65
C TYR A 349 0.41 14.69 2.41
N TRP A 350 -0.50 13.85 1.94
CA TRP A 350 -0.20 12.45 1.63
C TRP A 350 0.60 12.28 0.32
N GLU A 351 0.65 13.30 -0.55
CA GLU A 351 1.48 13.31 -1.77
C GLU A 351 2.97 13.57 -1.46
N THR A 352 3.28 14.16 -0.31
CA THR A 352 4.66 14.54 0.05
C THR A 352 5.40 13.39 0.76
N MET A 353 6.49 12.89 0.17
CA MET A 353 7.26 11.75 0.74
C MET A 353 8.14 12.10 1.95
N ILE A 354 8.35 13.38 2.25
CA ILE A 354 9.23 13.84 3.34
C ILE A 354 8.53 13.90 4.69
N TRP A 355 7.24 14.19 4.72
CA TRP A 355 6.50 14.39 5.97
C TRP A 355 6.15 13.08 6.68
N TRP A 356 6.45 11.95 6.05
CA TRP A 356 6.49 10.65 6.71
C TRP A 356 7.62 10.66 7.72
N LYS A 357 7.27 10.62 9.03
CA LYS A 357 8.23 10.69 10.12
C LYS A 357 9.38 9.71 9.85
N CYS A 358 10.57 10.25 9.62
CA CYS A 358 11.78 9.54 9.98
C CYS A 358 11.87 9.72 11.49
N ILE A 359 11.41 8.76 12.28
CA ILE A 359 11.84 8.71 13.67
C ILE A 359 13.27 8.19 13.60
N GLY A 360 14.21 9.12 13.44
CA GLY A 360 15.64 8.85 13.56
C GLY A 360 16.02 8.80 15.02
#